data_AF-A0ABD6FFS0-F1
#
_entry.id   AF-A0ABD6FFS0-F1
#
_cell.length_a   1.000
_cell.length_b   1.000
_cell.length_c   1.000
_cell.angle_alpha   90.00
_cell.angle_beta   90.00
_cell.angle_gamma   90.00
#
_symmetry.space_group_name_H-M   'P 1'
#
loop_
_entity.id
_entity.type
_entity.pdbx_description
1 polymer ?
#
loop_
_entity_poly.entity_id
_entity_poly.type
_entity_poly.pdbx_seq_one_letter_code
_entity_poly.pdbx_strand_id
1 'polypeptide(L)'
;MSSETSYSPEGLRKVAKEIRALVQGDAMRPFNNLKRVFPECGDFPLANWLDRRVLDRADGCALHAERFKAALTAMADRLSLIADEFERVDGENAAEVAKLLGEIKATAEDKYPTSLVRNPDDEKDDDKKDDDEKDDEDK
;
A
#
# COMPACT_ATOMS: atom_id res chain seq x y z
N MET A 1 14.94 14.71 -13.24
CA MET A 1 15.56 13.91 -12.16
C MET A 1 14.44 13.42 -11.26
N SER A 2 13.84 12.27 -11.59
CA SER A 2 12.85 11.65 -10.69
C SER A 2 13.65 11.06 -9.54
N SER A 3 13.53 11.63 -8.34
CA SER A 3 14.08 10.96 -7.15
C SER A 3 13.23 9.72 -6.94
N GLU A 4 13.80 8.53 -7.17
CA GLU A 4 13.17 7.27 -6.76
C GLU A 4 12.83 7.39 -5.28
N THR A 5 11.54 7.52 -5.00
CA THR A 5 11.04 7.62 -3.64
C THR A 5 10.87 6.18 -3.19
N SER A 6 11.84 5.65 -2.47
CA SER A 6 11.64 4.40 -1.73
C SER A 6 10.49 4.64 -0.75
N TYR A 7 9.30 4.18 -1.12
CA TYR A 7 8.06 4.44 -0.41
C TYR A 7 7.43 3.12 0.02
N SER A 8 6.95 3.06 1.26
CA SER A 8 6.28 1.87 1.80
C SER A 8 4.88 2.26 2.28
N PRO A 9 3.82 1.83 1.56
CA PRO A 9 2.44 1.99 2.00
C PRO A 9 2.22 1.43 3.42
N GLU A 10 2.83 0.29 3.74
CA GLU A 10 2.79 -0.31 5.09
C GLU A 10 3.40 0.60 6.15
N GLY A 11 4.56 1.20 5.87
CA GLY A 11 5.18 2.19 6.75
C GLY A 11 4.23 3.36 7.02
N LEU A 12 3.55 3.82 5.96
CA LEU A 12 2.42 4.76 5.96
C LEU A 12 1.38 4.47 7.02
N ARG A 13 0.78 3.31 6.86
CA ARG A 13 -0.30 2.84 7.70
C ARG A 13 0.17 2.59 9.13
N LYS A 14 1.40 2.11 9.31
CA LYS A 14 1.99 1.91 10.64
C LYS A 14 2.10 3.23 11.38
N VAL A 15 2.70 4.26 10.78
CA VAL A 15 2.82 5.60 11.39
C VAL A 15 1.45 6.21 11.66
N ALA A 16 0.51 6.11 10.70
CA ALA A 16 -0.87 6.58 10.90
C ALA A 16 -1.53 5.89 12.11
N LYS A 17 -1.34 4.58 12.27
CA LYS A 17 -1.88 3.80 13.39
C LYS A 17 -1.25 4.20 14.72
N GLU A 18 0.07 4.39 14.76
CA GLU A 18 0.79 4.85 15.96
C GLU A 18 0.32 6.24 16.38
N ILE A 19 0.15 7.16 15.43
CA ILE A 19 -0.42 8.49 15.70
C ILE A 19 -1.82 8.34 16.29
N ARG A 20 -2.72 7.57 15.65
CA ARG A 20 -4.08 7.35 16.19
C ARG A 20 -4.06 6.79 17.61
N ALA A 21 -3.21 5.80 17.88
CA ALA A 21 -3.07 5.22 19.21
C ALA A 21 -2.62 6.25 20.25
N LEU A 22 -1.70 7.16 19.90
CA LEU A 22 -1.29 8.25 20.76
C LEU A 22 -2.48 9.17 21.12
N VAL A 23 -3.28 9.58 20.13
CA VAL A 23 -4.37 10.55 20.35
C VAL A 23 -5.64 9.94 20.97
N GLN A 24 -5.85 8.64 20.80
CA GLN A 24 -6.98 7.90 21.39
C GLN A 24 -6.64 7.33 22.77
N GLY A 25 -5.36 7.17 23.10
CA GLY A 25 -4.90 6.64 24.37
C GLY A 25 -4.87 7.66 25.50
N ASP A 26 -4.15 7.30 26.56
CA ASP A 26 -4.06 8.07 27.80
C ASP A 26 -3.31 9.40 27.68
N ALA A 27 -2.64 9.68 26.55
CA ALA A 27 -1.90 10.92 26.35
C ALA A 27 -2.78 12.18 26.48
N MET A 28 -4.09 12.06 26.21
CA MET A 28 -5.05 13.16 26.34
C MET A 28 -5.63 13.31 27.76
N ARG A 29 -5.44 12.32 28.63
CA ARG A 29 -6.02 12.29 29.98
C ARG A 29 -5.59 13.48 30.85
N PRO A 30 -4.32 13.91 30.89
CA PRO A 30 -3.91 15.08 31.67
C PRO A 30 -4.64 16.36 31.25
N PHE A 31 -4.84 16.58 29.95
CA PHE A 31 -5.53 17.76 29.43
C PHE A 31 -7.04 17.74 29.73
N ASN A 32 -7.66 16.55 29.75
CA ASN A 32 -9.04 16.41 30.20
C ASN A 32 -9.20 16.67 31.70
N ASN A 33 -8.19 16.34 32.52
CA ASN A 33 -8.20 16.65 33.94
C ASN A 33 -8.13 18.17 34.19
N LEU A 34 -7.44 18.94 33.33
CA LEU A 34 -7.39 20.40 33.43
C LEU A 34 -8.77 21.06 33.29
N LYS A 35 -9.67 20.48 32.48
CA LYS A 35 -11.07 20.94 32.34
C LYS A 35 -11.90 20.78 33.63
N ARG A 36 -11.37 20.10 34.64
CA ARG A 36 -12.03 19.81 35.93
C ARG A 36 -11.35 20.52 37.10
N VAL A 37 -10.45 21.45 36.83
CA VAL A 37 -9.78 22.24 37.87
C VAL A 37 -10.73 23.34 38.35
N PHE A 38 -11.09 23.27 39.62
CA PHE A 38 -11.85 24.31 40.32
C PHE A 38 -10.97 24.82 41.45
N PRO A 39 -10.19 25.89 41.22
CA PRO A 39 -9.33 26.43 42.25
C PRO A 39 -10.18 27.13 43.32
N GLU A 40 -9.80 26.96 44.58
CA GLU A 40 -10.48 27.56 45.74
C GLU A 40 -9.44 28.35 46.56
N CYS A 41 -9.08 29.54 46.10
CA CYS A 41 -8.06 30.37 46.77
C CYS A 41 -8.62 31.22 47.93
N GLY A 42 -9.94 31.20 48.15
CA GLY A 42 -10.64 31.95 49.20
C GLY A 42 -11.44 33.15 48.69
N ASP A 43 -12.19 33.81 49.59
CA ASP A 43 -13.12 34.89 49.23
C ASP A 43 -12.55 36.29 49.48
N PHE A 44 -11.51 36.64 48.72
CA PHE A 44 -10.95 38.00 48.69
C PHE A 44 -10.51 38.37 47.27
N PRO A 45 -10.40 39.67 46.92
CA PRO A 45 -10.18 40.09 45.53
C PRO A 45 -8.97 39.45 44.84
N LEU A 46 -7.85 39.30 45.57
CA LEU A 46 -6.65 38.66 45.03
C LEU A 46 -6.83 37.14 44.81
N ALA A 47 -7.54 36.44 45.70
CA ALA A 47 -7.87 35.03 45.50
C ALA A 47 -8.76 34.82 44.27
N ASN A 48 -9.81 35.63 44.13
CA ASN A 48 -10.68 35.60 42.94
C ASN A 48 -9.91 35.88 41.64
N TRP A 49 -8.92 36.78 41.68
CA TRP A 49 -8.05 37.02 40.54
C TRP A 49 -7.15 35.82 40.23
N LEU A 50 -6.58 35.16 41.25
CA LEU A 50 -5.77 33.96 41.11
C LEU A 50 -6.59 32.79 40.53
N ASP A 51 -7.80 32.56 41.04
CA ASP A 51 -8.71 31.50 40.56
C ASP A 51 -9.00 31.67 39.07
N ARG A 52 -9.35 32.89 38.64
CA ARG A 52 -9.56 33.21 37.22
C ARG A 52 -8.30 32.98 36.39
N ARG A 53 -7.12 33.32 36.92
CA ARG A 53 -5.85 33.14 36.21
C ARG A 53 -5.51 31.67 36.03
N VAL A 54 -5.77 30.82 37.03
CA VAL A 54 -5.58 29.37 36.93
C VAL A 54 -6.56 28.76 35.93
N LEU A 55 -7.84 29.16 35.98
CA LEU A 55 -8.86 28.70 35.03
C LEU A 55 -8.51 29.06 33.58
N ASP A 56 -8.17 30.32 33.29
CA ASP A 56 -7.76 30.78 31.95
C ASP A 56 -6.58 29.95 31.38
N ARG A 57 -5.63 29.59 32.26
CA ARG A 57 -4.47 28.77 31.88
C ARG A 57 -4.84 27.31 31.64
N ALA A 58 -5.68 26.74 32.50
CA ALA A 58 -6.19 25.39 32.33
C ALA A 58 -6.96 25.25 31.02
N ASP A 59 -7.85 26.20 30.73
CA ASP A 59 -8.64 26.26 29.49
C ASP A 59 -7.75 26.42 28.26
N GLY A 60 -6.77 27.33 28.31
CA GLY A 60 -5.82 27.55 27.22
C GLY A 60 -5.01 26.28 26.89
N CYS A 61 -4.50 25.59 27.92
CA CYS A 61 -3.80 24.32 27.75
C CYS A 61 -4.71 23.21 27.19
N ALA A 62 -5.93 23.09 27.71
CA ALA A 62 -6.89 22.11 27.23
C ALA A 62 -7.26 22.36 25.76
N LEU A 63 -7.49 23.62 25.36
CA LEU A 63 -7.78 23.99 23.98
C LEU A 63 -6.61 23.70 23.04
N HIS A 64 -5.38 23.98 23.46
CA HIS A 64 -4.20 23.68 22.66
C HIS A 64 -4.06 22.17 22.42
N ALA A 65 -4.31 21.36 23.45
CA ALA A 65 -4.28 19.91 23.33
C ALA A 65 -5.34 19.38 22.35
N GLU A 66 -6.57 19.92 22.37
CA GLU A 66 -7.61 19.54 21.39
C GLU A 66 -7.19 19.89 19.96
N ARG A 67 -6.58 21.07 19.74
CA ARG A 67 -6.05 21.45 18.43
C ARG A 67 -4.94 20.52 17.96
N PHE A 68 -4.02 20.16 18.86
CA PHE A 68 -2.95 19.22 18.56
C PHE A 68 -3.51 17.84 18.21
N LYS A 69 -4.52 17.38 18.96
CA LYS A 69 -5.23 16.13 18.67
C LYS A 69 -5.88 16.12 17.30
N ALA A 70 -6.56 17.20 16.93
CA ALA A 70 -7.19 17.33 15.62
C ALA A 70 -6.14 17.32 14.50
N ALA A 71 -5.04 18.03 14.66
CA ALA A 71 -3.94 18.07 13.68
C ALA A 71 -3.30 16.69 13.48
N LEU A 72 -3.00 15.97 14.56
CA LEU A 72 -2.46 14.62 14.49
C LEU A 72 -3.43 13.63 13.83
N THR A 73 -4.73 13.75 14.15
CA THR A 73 -5.75 12.89 13.52
C THR A 73 -5.80 13.14 12.01
N ALA A 74 -5.84 14.40 11.59
CA ALA A 74 -5.81 14.76 10.16
C ALA A 74 -4.52 14.30 9.46
N MET A 75 -3.38 14.32 10.16
CA MET A 75 -2.12 13.80 9.63
C MET A 75 -2.21 12.28 9.42
N ALA A 76 -2.73 11.53 10.40
CA ALA A 76 -2.93 10.09 10.27
C ALA A 76 -3.87 9.73 9.11
N ASP A 77 -4.99 10.46 8.96
CA ASP A 77 -5.92 10.27 7.85
C ASP A 77 -5.25 10.50 6.49
N ARG A 78 -4.45 11.57 6.37
CA ARG A 78 -3.68 11.85 5.15
C ARG A 78 -2.64 10.78 4.85
N LEU A 79 -1.90 10.31 5.85
CA LEU A 79 -0.91 9.25 5.66
C LEU A 79 -1.56 7.95 5.16
N SER A 80 -2.72 7.59 5.70
CA SER A 80 -3.50 6.45 5.20
C SER A 80 -3.95 6.67 3.75
N LEU A 81 -4.49 7.85 3.44
CA LEU A 81 -4.92 8.17 2.07
C LEU A 81 -3.77 8.10 1.06
N ILE A 82 -2.60 8.64 1.40
CA ILE A 82 -1.43 8.57 0.51
C ILE A 82 -1.04 7.10 0.32
N ALA A 83 -1.01 6.27 1.37
CA ALA A 83 -0.72 4.84 1.24
C ALA A 83 -1.72 4.11 0.31
N ASP A 84 -3.03 4.39 0.45
CA ASP A 84 -4.06 3.80 -0.39
C ASP A 84 -3.92 4.23 -1.86
N GLU A 85 -3.58 5.49 -2.10
CA GLU A 85 -3.38 6.03 -3.45
C GLU A 85 -2.14 5.44 -4.14
N PHE A 86 -1.05 5.19 -3.41
CA PHE A 86 0.13 4.51 -3.97
C PHE A 86 -0.20 3.08 -4.41
N GLU A 87 -0.89 2.31 -3.57
CA GLU A 87 -1.27 0.94 -3.93
C GLU A 87 -2.23 0.90 -5.12
N ARG A 88 -3.15 1.87 -5.22
CA ARG A 88 -4.03 2.01 -6.36
C ARG A 88 -3.24 2.23 -7.66
N VAL A 89 -2.31 3.18 -7.64
CA VAL A 89 -1.46 3.51 -8.80
C VAL A 89 -0.57 2.33 -9.18
N ASP A 90 0.03 1.65 -8.22
CA ASP A 90 0.86 0.47 -8.47
C ASP A 90 0.05 -0.69 -9.05
N GLY A 91 -1.18 -0.90 -8.56
CA GLY A 91 -2.10 -1.89 -9.10
C GLY A 91 -2.55 -1.58 -10.53
N GLU A 92 -2.86 -0.32 -10.83
CA GLU A 92 -3.19 0.14 -12.20
C GLU A 92 -2.01 -0.03 -13.15
N ASN A 93 -0.81 0.33 -12.71
CA ASN A 93 0.42 0.13 -13.48
C ASN A 93 0.68 -1.36 -13.75
N ALA A 94 0.53 -2.22 -12.75
CA ALA A 94 0.71 -3.66 -12.89
C ALA A 94 -0.30 -4.27 -13.89
N ALA A 95 -1.55 -3.80 -13.86
CA ALA A 95 -2.59 -4.24 -14.80
C ALA A 95 -2.26 -3.84 -16.24
N GLU A 96 -1.82 -2.61 -16.49
CA GLU A 96 -1.45 -2.16 -17.83
C GLU A 96 -0.21 -2.90 -18.36
N VAL A 97 0.80 -3.14 -17.51
CA VAL A 97 1.97 -3.94 -17.88
C VAL A 97 1.58 -5.38 -18.23
N ALA A 98 0.69 -6.01 -17.46
CA ALA A 98 0.20 -7.36 -17.74
C ALA A 98 -0.54 -7.45 -19.07
N LYS A 99 -1.35 -6.43 -19.40
CA LYS A 99 -2.04 -6.32 -20.68
C LYS A 99 -1.05 -6.20 -21.85
N LEU A 100 -0.07 -5.29 -21.76
CA LEU A 100 0.96 -5.12 -22.79
C LEU A 100 1.79 -6.40 -22.99
N LEU A 101 2.11 -7.11 -21.91
CA LEU A 101 2.78 -8.41 -21.99
C LEU A 101 1.91 -9.46 -22.69
N GLY A 102 0.60 -9.46 -22.44
CA GLY A 102 -0.36 -10.31 -23.14
C GLY A 102 -0.41 -10.02 -24.64
N GLU A 103 -0.44 -8.74 -25.04
CA GLU A 103 -0.42 -8.31 -26.44
C GLU A 103 0.88 -8.72 -27.14
N ILE A 104 2.03 -8.57 -26.47
CA ILE A 104 3.33 -9.02 -26.97
C ILE A 104 3.32 -10.54 -27.19
N LYS A 105 2.81 -11.31 -26.22
CA LYS A 105 2.73 -12.77 -26.31
C LYS A 105 1.84 -13.21 -27.47
N ALA A 106 0.66 -12.61 -27.61
CA ALA A 106 -0.25 -12.90 -28.72
C ALA A 106 0.38 -12.59 -30.08
N THR A 107 1.09 -11.46 -30.19
CA THR A 107 1.82 -11.08 -31.42
C THR A 107 2.96 -12.05 -31.74
N ALA A 108 3.65 -12.56 -30.72
CA ALA A 108 4.71 -13.55 -30.90
C ALA A 108 4.15 -14.91 -31.36
N GLU A 109 3.04 -15.36 -30.79
CA GLU A 109 2.33 -16.59 -31.19
C GLU A 109 1.78 -16.49 -32.63
N ASP A 110 1.29 -15.32 -33.05
CA ASP A 110 0.82 -15.08 -34.42
C ASP A 110 1.95 -15.04 -35.46
N LYS A 111 3.08 -14.40 -35.13
CA LYS A 111 4.25 -14.29 -36.03
C LYS A 111 5.10 -15.56 -36.10
N TYR A 112 5.15 -16.33 -35.02
CA TYR A 112 5.92 -17.56 -34.92
C TYR A 112 5.04 -18.67 -34.36
N PRO A 113 4.03 -19.12 -35.13
CA PRO A 113 3.16 -20.19 -34.67
C PRO A 113 4.00 -21.44 -34.44
N THR A 114 3.86 -22.04 -33.26
CA THR A 114 4.56 -23.28 -32.88
C THR A 114 4.24 -24.45 -33.80
N SER A 115 3.17 -24.37 -34.60
CA SER A 115 2.87 -25.30 -35.69
C SER A 115 3.86 -25.27 -36.86
N LEU A 116 4.72 -24.25 -36.96
CA LEU A 116 5.82 -24.18 -37.94
C LEU A 116 7.14 -24.75 -37.39
N VAL A 117 7.18 -25.11 -36.10
CA VAL A 117 8.32 -25.84 -35.53
C VAL A 117 8.19 -27.29 -35.97
N ARG A 118 8.75 -27.60 -37.13
CA ARG A 118 8.93 -28.97 -37.61
C ARG A 118 9.91 -29.66 -36.67
N ASN A 119 9.45 -30.62 -35.88
CA ASN A 119 10.34 -31.44 -35.09
C ASN A 119 11.17 -32.29 -36.08
N PRO A 120 12.51 -32.26 -36.04
CA PRO A 120 13.35 -33.04 -36.96
C PRO A 120 13.16 -34.56 -36.81
N ASP A 121 12.48 -35.01 -35.74
CA ASP A 121 12.15 -36.42 -35.50
C ASP A 121 10.80 -36.87 -36.12
N ASP A 122 10.05 -35.95 -36.77
CA ASP A 122 8.76 -36.27 -37.41
C ASP A 122 8.90 -36.83 -38.85
N GLU A 123 10.12 -36.98 -39.38
CA GLU A 123 10.37 -37.75 -40.60
C GLU A 123 10.27 -39.25 -40.28
N LYS A 124 9.05 -39.80 -40.39
CA LYS A 124 8.88 -41.25 -40.45
C LYS A 124 9.37 -41.76 -41.80
N ASP A 125 10.34 -42.66 -41.72
CA ASP A 125 10.84 -43.53 -42.78
C ASP A 125 9.69 -44.21 -43.55
N ASP A 126 9.38 -43.69 -44.74
CA ASP A 126 8.60 -44.39 -45.75
C ASP A 126 9.52 -44.78 -46.91
N ASP A 127 10.47 -45.68 -46.66
CA ASP A 127 11.13 -46.44 -47.73
C ASP A 127 10.95 -47.95 -47.44
N LYS A 128 9.83 -48.47 -47.96
CA LYS A 128 9.65 -49.90 -48.18
C LYS A 128 10.78 -50.39 -49.10
N LYS A 129 11.64 -51.25 -48.57
CA LYS A 129 12.51 -52.10 -49.39
C LYS A 129 11.64 -53.14 -50.10
N ASP A 130 11.44 -52.95 -51.39
CA ASP A 130 11.12 -54.03 -52.30
C ASP A 130 12.45 -54.68 -52.72
N ASP A 131 12.82 -55.78 -52.05
CA ASP A 131 13.87 -56.71 -52.48
C ASP A 131 13.31 -58.14 -52.30
N ASP A 132 12.54 -58.59 -53.29
CA ASP A 132 12.24 -60.01 -53.50
C ASP A 132 12.78 -60.40 -54.89
N GLU A 133 14.09 -60.63 -54.98
CA GLU A 133 14.66 -61.55 -55.96
C GLU A 133 15.07 -62.83 -55.23
N LYS A 134 14.32 -63.90 -55.47
CA LYS A 134 14.86 -65.27 -55.40
C LYS A 134 14.39 -66.07 -56.61
N ASP A 135 15.42 -66.45 -57.35
CA ASP A 135 15.54 -67.48 -58.36
C ASP A 135 14.64 -68.70 -58.13
N ASP A 136 13.95 -69.13 -59.18
CA ASP A 136 13.57 -70.54 -59.35
C ASP A 136 14.14 -71.04 -60.69
N GLU A 137 15.14 -71.91 -60.58
CA GLU A 137 15.53 -72.89 -61.60
C GLU A 137 14.39 -73.91 -61.78
N ASP A 138 13.97 -74.19 -63.02
CA ASP A 138 14.00 -75.55 -63.61
C ASP A 138 13.12 -75.69 -64.87
N LYS A 139 13.77 -76.22 -65.91
CA LYS A 139 13.28 -76.99 -67.09
C LYS A 139 12.70 -76.27 -68.30
#